data_AF-A0A178V406-F1
#
_entry.id   AF-A0A178V406-F1
#
_cell.length_a   1.000
_cell.length_b   1.000
_cell.length_c   1.000
_cell.angle_alpha   90.00
_cell.angle_beta   90.00
_cell.angle_gamma   90.00
#
_symmetry.space_group_name_H-M   'P 1'
#
loop_
_entity.id
_entity.type
_entity.pdbx_description
1 polymer ?
#
loop_
_entity_poly.entity_id
_entity_poly.type
_entity_poly.pdbx_seq_one_letter_code
_entity_poly.pdbx_strand_id
1 'polypeptide(L)'
;MTISPSVHGLICYGPPSSLVIYNPCTRRSITLPKIKAGRRAINQYIGYDPLDGNYKVVCITRGMPMLRNRRGLAEEIQVLTLGTRDSSWRMIHDIIPPHSPVSEELCINGVLYYRAFIGTKLNESAIMSFDVRSEKFDLIKVPCNFRSFSKLAKYEGKLAVIFYEKKTSGIIGLWILEDASNGEWSKKTFALPNLAASSTNSRILKLQKFRTTDADTCEIIFTPSYAHSSLSSAIYCDLKENKVRKFVKEGWTENYLPCNADSVSSTQVENVMFL
;
A
#
# COMPACT_ATOMS: atom_id res chain seq x y z
N MET A 1 1.95 -13.43 5.31
CA MET A 1 1.11 -13.51 4.10
C MET A 1 1.19 -12.15 3.44
N THR A 2 1.62 -12.11 2.18
CA THR A 2 1.61 -10.91 1.34
C THR A 2 0.23 -10.81 0.72
N ILE A 3 -0.37 -9.62 0.79
CA ILE A 3 -1.56 -9.25 0.01
C ILE A 3 -1.28 -7.83 -0.43
N SER A 4 -1.15 -7.64 -1.74
CA SER A 4 -0.88 -6.35 -2.37
C SER A 4 -2.18 -5.71 -2.85
N PRO A 5 -2.31 -4.37 -2.81
CA PRO A 5 -3.35 -3.68 -3.55
C PRO A 5 -3.36 -4.07 -5.02
N SER A 6 -4.50 -3.93 -5.69
CA SER A 6 -4.54 -4.17 -7.14
C SER A 6 -3.64 -3.17 -7.87
N VAL A 7 -2.71 -3.68 -8.67
CA VAL A 7 -1.83 -2.87 -9.52
C VAL A 7 -2.20 -3.15 -10.96
N HIS A 8 -2.80 -2.14 -11.61
CA HIS A 8 -3.31 -2.23 -12.98
C HIS A 8 -4.04 -3.57 -13.23
N GLY A 9 -5.11 -3.83 -12.45
CA GLY A 9 -5.96 -5.02 -12.58
C GLY A 9 -5.40 -6.35 -12.07
N LEU A 10 -4.12 -6.43 -11.68
CA LEU A 10 -3.53 -7.64 -11.11
C LEU A 10 -3.49 -7.60 -9.58
N ILE A 11 -3.67 -8.76 -8.95
CA ILE A 11 -3.59 -8.93 -7.49
C ILE A 11 -2.42 -9.87 -7.19
N CYS A 12 -1.56 -9.44 -6.26
CA CYS A 12 -0.44 -10.23 -5.79
C CYS A 12 -0.72 -10.72 -4.35
N TYR A 13 -0.72 -12.03 -4.13
CA TYR A 13 -1.04 -12.60 -2.83
C TYR A 13 -0.36 -13.95 -2.57
N GLY A 14 -0.26 -14.33 -1.29
CA GLY A 14 0.24 -15.64 -0.88
C GLY A 14 1.30 -15.58 0.21
N PRO A 15 1.84 -16.73 0.65
CA PRO A 15 3.00 -16.75 1.52
C PRO A 15 4.25 -16.27 0.75
N PRO A 16 5.26 -15.71 1.43
CA PRO A 16 6.46 -15.20 0.74
C PRO A 16 7.21 -16.24 -0.10
N SER A 17 7.06 -17.52 0.23
CA SER A 17 7.69 -18.66 -0.47
C SER A 17 6.91 -19.15 -1.70
N SER A 18 5.68 -18.69 -1.91
CA SER A 18 4.80 -19.15 -3.00
C SER A 18 3.83 -18.03 -3.37
N LEU A 19 4.39 -16.91 -3.82
CA LEU A 19 3.61 -15.74 -4.23
C LEU A 19 2.87 -16.05 -5.53
N VAL A 20 1.62 -15.62 -5.61
CA VAL A 20 0.73 -15.82 -6.75
C VAL A 20 0.31 -14.46 -7.29
N ILE A 21 0.36 -14.32 -8.61
CA ILE A 21 -0.25 -13.20 -9.33
C ILE A 21 -1.55 -13.71 -9.93
N TYR A 22 -2.66 -13.03 -9.64
CA TYR A 22 -3.99 -13.36 -10.11
C TYR A 22 -4.58 -12.20 -10.90
N ASN A 23 -5.18 -12.54 -12.04
CA ASN A 23 -6.02 -11.64 -12.81
C ASN A 23 -7.49 -12.00 -12.57
N PRO A 24 -8.25 -11.16 -11.86
CA PRO A 24 -9.67 -11.38 -11.62
C PRO A 24 -10.52 -11.39 -12.90
N CYS A 25 -10.13 -10.64 -13.93
CA CYS A 25 -10.87 -10.53 -15.19
C CYS A 25 -10.83 -11.84 -15.99
N THR A 26 -9.64 -12.43 -16.11
CA THR A 26 -9.45 -13.70 -16.83
C THR A 26 -9.60 -14.93 -15.93
N ARG A 27 -9.69 -14.72 -14.61
CA ARG A 27 -9.68 -15.75 -13.55
C ARG A 27 -8.46 -16.68 -13.62
N ARG A 28 -7.35 -16.19 -14.16
CA ARG A 28 -6.09 -16.94 -14.25
C ARG A 28 -5.10 -16.48 -13.19
N SER A 29 -4.20 -17.38 -12.84
CA SER A 29 -3.12 -17.10 -11.89
C SER A 29 -1.84 -17.77 -12.29
N ILE A 30 -0.71 -17.14 -11.98
CA ILE A 30 0.61 -17.73 -12.07
C ILE A 30 1.27 -17.75 -10.69
N THR A 31 1.98 -18.82 -10.39
CA THR A 31 2.83 -18.92 -9.21
C THR A 31 4.22 -18.45 -9.58
N LEU A 32 4.76 -17.50 -8.83
CA LEU A 32 6.10 -16.98 -9.08
C LEU A 32 7.18 -17.99 -8.65
N PRO A 33 8.38 -17.94 -9.26
CA PRO A 33 9.51 -18.76 -8.83
C PRO A 33 9.81 -18.55 -7.35
N LYS A 34 10.27 -19.60 -6.66
CA LYS A 34 10.57 -19.53 -5.22
C LYS A 34 11.82 -18.69 -4.96
N ILE A 35 11.77 -17.89 -3.90
CA ILE A 35 12.94 -17.16 -3.38
C ILE A 35 13.56 -17.93 -2.22
N LYS A 36 14.90 -18.06 -2.24
CA LYS A 36 15.68 -18.73 -1.20
C LYS A 36 16.04 -17.74 -0.08
N ALA A 37 15.09 -17.39 0.78
CA ALA A 37 15.35 -16.49 1.91
C ALA A 37 15.64 -17.20 3.25
N GLY A 38 15.49 -18.52 3.32
CA GLY A 38 15.60 -19.27 4.57
C GLY A 38 14.55 -18.84 5.60
N ARG A 39 14.97 -18.53 6.83
CA ARG A 39 14.09 -18.04 7.91
C ARG A 39 13.94 -16.52 7.95
N ARG A 40 14.54 -15.80 7.00
CA ARG A 40 14.52 -14.33 6.95
C ARG A 40 13.14 -13.82 6.54
N ALA A 41 12.78 -12.65 7.06
CA ALA A 41 11.55 -11.97 6.67
C ALA A 41 11.70 -11.40 5.25
N ILE A 42 10.61 -11.44 4.48
CA ILE A 42 10.58 -10.98 3.10
C ILE A 42 9.45 -9.96 2.93
N ASN A 43 9.70 -8.92 2.13
CA ASN A 43 8.71 -8.02 1.59
C ASN A 43 8.65 -8.17 0.09
N GLN A 44 7.44 -8.26 -0.46
CA GLN A 44 7.23 -8.35 -1.90
C GLN A 44 6.21 -7.29 -2.31
N TYR A 45 6.48 -6.66 -3.44
CA TYR A 45 5.68 -5.57 -3.98
C TYR A 45 5.58 -5.74 -5.49
N ILE A 46 4.43 -5.39 -6.08
CA ILE A 46 4.24 -5.38 -7.53
C ILE A 46 4.16 -3.95 -8.03
N GLY A 47 4.83 -3.68 -9.15
CA GLY A 47 4.77 -2.43 -9.89
C GLY A 47 4.38 -2.68 -11.34
N TYR A 48 3.81 -1.66 -11.97
CA TYR A 48 3.41 -1.68 -13.38
C TYR A 48 3.95 -0.44 -14.07
N ASP A 49 4.65 -0.66 -15.17
CA ASP A 49 5.08 0.38 -16.10
C ASP A 49 4.03 0.57 -17.21
N PRO A 50 3.32 1.72 -17.26
CA PRO A 50 2.32 1.96 -18.29
C PRO A 50 2.88 2.24 -19.69
N LEU A 51 4.17 2.58 -19.87
CA LEU A 51 4.68 2.84 -21.23
C LEU A 51 5.11 1.55 -21.92
N ASP A 52 5.81 0.66 -21.22
CA ASP A 52 6.22 -0.64 -21.79
C ASP A 52 5.19 -1.76 -21.53
N GLY A 53 4.14 -1.48 -20.74
CA GLY A 53 3.13 -2.47 -20.37
C GLY A 53 3.65 -3.60 -19.47
N ASN A 54 4.79 -3.38 -18.81
CA ASN A 54 5.51 -4.40 -18.08
C ASN A 54 5.18 -4.38 -16.59
N TYR A 55 5.00 -5.57 -16.02
CA TYR A 55 4.89 -5.74 -14.57
C TYR A 55 6.22 -6.24 -14.01
N LYS A 56 6.61 -5.68 -12.88
CA LYS A 56 7.75 -6.19 -12.10
C LYS A 56 7.36 -6.44 -10.66
N VAL A 57 7.95 -7.48 -10.09
CA VAL A 57 7.82 -7.81 -8.67
C VAL A 57 9.16 -7.56 -8.00
N VAL A 58 9.18 -6.68 -7.01
CA VAL A 58 10.33 -6.42 -6.15
C VAL A 58 10.21 -7.32 -4.93
N CYS A 59 11.27 -8.05 -4.62
CA CYS A 59 11.41 -8.81 -3.38
C CYS A 59 12.60 -8.28 -2.57
N ILE A 60 12.36 -8.01 -1.29
CA ILE A 60 13.35 -7.53 -0.34
C ILE A 60 13.45 -8.54 0.80
N THR A 61 14.59 -9.21 0.91
CA THR A 61 14.91 -10.04 2.07
C THR A 61 15.54 -9.18 3.15
N ARG A 62 15.01 -9.28 4.37
CA ARG A 62 15.49 -8.51 5.51
C ARG A 62 16.57 -9.26 6.28
N GLY A 63 17.54 -8.51 6.76
CA GLY A 63 18.49 -8.97 7.77
C GLY A 63 17.84 -9.32 9.09
N MET A 64 18.60 -10.02 9.93
CA MET A 64 18.16 -10.38 11.27
C MET A 64 17.91 -9.11 12.09
N PRO A 65 16.76 -8.99 12.79
CA PRO A 65 16.49 -7.84 13.62
C PRO A 65 17.54 -7.72 14.75
N MET A 66 17.97 -6.49 15.04
CA MET A 66 18.83 -6.21 16.19
C MET A 66 18.07 -6.47 17.51
N LEU A 67 18.78 -6.84 18.59
CA LEU A 67 18.25 -7.39 19.86
C LEU A 67 17.24 -6.50 20.64
N ARG A 68 16.80 -5.36 20.10
CA ARG A 68 15.77 -4.46 20.67
C ARG A 68 14.81 -3.89 19.64
N ASN A 69 14.98 -4.19 18.37
CA ASN A 69 14.11 -3.72 17.29
C ASN A 69 13.62 -4.92 16.49
N ARG A 70 12.30 -5.03 16.29
CA ARG A 70 11.72 -6.09 15.45
C ARG A 70 11.93 -5.85 13.95
N ARG A 71 12.53 -4.70 13.58
CA ARG A 71 12.82 -4.30 12.20
C ARG A 71 14.22 -4.76 11.81
N GLY A 72 14.32 -5.36 10.62
CA GLY A 72 15.58 -5.70 9.95
C GLY A 72 15.80 -4.83 8.73
N LEU A 73 17.07 -4.51 8.43
CA LEU A 73 17.46 -3.79 7.22
C LEU A 73 17.17 -4.63 5.96
N ALA A 74 16.91 -3.97 4.84
CA ALA A 74 16.97 -4.61 3.53
C ALA A 74 18.41 -5.07 3.26
N GLU A 75 18.61 -6.35 2.95
CA GLU A 75 19.92 -6.93 2.64
C GLU A 75 20.02 -7.37 1.18
N GLU A 76 19.02 -8.14 0.71
CA GLU A 76 18.99 -8.64 -0.66
C GLU A 76 17.73 -8.12 -1.34
N ILE A 77 17.92 -7.49 -2.51
CA ILE A 77 16.83 -6.96 -3.31
C ILE A 77 16.87 -7.66 -4.68
N GLN A 78 15.76 -8.30 -5.01
CA GLN A 78 15.58 -9.05 -6.24
C GLN A 78 14.39 -8.51 -7.02
N VAL A 79 14.49 -8.54 -8.34
CA VAL A 79 13.42 -8.14 -9.25
C VAL A 79 13.09 -9.28 -10.19
N LEU A 80 11.79 -9.48 -10.41
CA LEU A 80 11.25 -10.40 -11.41
C LEU A 80 10.40 -9.59 -12.37
N THR A 81 10.68 -9.65 -13.67
CA THR A 81 9.78 -9.12 -14.70
C THR A 81 8.80 -10.21 -15.10
N LEU A 82 7.50 -9.91 -15.10
CA LEU A 82 6.47 -10.88 -15.48
C LEU A 82 6.35 -10.97 -17.02
N GLY A 83 6.05 -12.16 -17.53
CA GLY A 83 5.73 -12.36 -18.95
C GLY A 83 6.90 -12.67 -19.88
N THR A 84 8.10 -12.88 -19.33
CA THR A 84 9.22 -13.43 -20.10
C THR A 84 9.24 -14.96 -19.97
N ARG A 85 9.55 -15.70 -21.06
CA ARG A 85 9.59 -17.17 -21.04
C ARG A 85 10.55 -17.74 -19.98
N ASP A 86 11.58 -16.97 -19.61
CA ASP A 86 12.61 -17.32 -18.63
C ASP A 86 12.60 -16.36 -17.41
N SER A 87 11.41 -15.93 -16.95
CA SER A 87 11.27 -15.07 -15.77
C SER A 87 11.94 -15.70 -14.55
N SER A 88 13.10 -15.16 -14.16
CA SER A 88 13.85 -15.56 -12.97
C SER A 88 14.19 -14.34 -12.13
N TRP A 89 14.39 -14.56 -10.82
CA TRP A 89 14.75 -13.50 -9.90
C TRP A 89 16.17 -13.01 -10.18
N ARG A 90 16.32 -11.73 -10.51
CA ARG A 90 17.61 -11.07 -10.68
C ARG A 90 17.93 -10.21 -9.46
N MET A 91 19.16 -10.31 -8.96
CA MET A 91 19.67 -9.43 -7.90
C MET A 91 19.90 -8.01 -8.44
N ILE A 92 19.49 -7.01 -7.69
CA ILE A 92 19.91 -5.62 -7.87
C ILE A 92 21.22 -5.41 -7.10
N HIS A 93 22.22 -4.86 -7.78
CA HIS A 93 23.56 -4.61 -7.21
C HIS A 93 23.83 -3.11 -6.98
N ASP A 94 22.87 -2.25 -7.33
CA ASP A 94 22.98 -0.81 -7.12
C ASP A 94 23.05 -0.48 -5.63
N ILE A 95 23.63 0.69 -5.33
CA ILE A 95 23.69 1.21 -3.97
C ILE A 95 22.29 1.71 -3.59
N ILE A 96 21.57 0.90 -2.82
CA ILE A 96 20.23 1.22 -2.35
C ILE A 96 20.32 1.87 -0.96
N PRO A 97 19.61 3.00 -0.70
CA PRO A 97 19.59 3.63 0.60
C PRO A 97 19.24 2.64 1.73
N PRO A 98 19.99 2.59 2.85
CA PRO A 98 19.69 1.68 3.95
C PRO A 98 18.31 1.96 4.55
N HIS A 99 17.45 0.94 4.56
CA HIS A 99 16.09 1.07 5.03
C HIS A 99 15.54 -0.26 5.54
N SER A 100 14.49 -0.21 6.35
CA SER A 100 13.68 -1.36 6.73
C SER A 100 12.31 -1.28 6.07
N PRO A 101 11.96 -2.18 5.14
CA PRO A 101 10.71 -2.11 4.39
C PRO A 101 9.48 -2.36 5.30
N VAL A 102 8.29 -1.95 4.87
CA VAL A 102 7.01 -2.21 5.53
C VAL A 102 6.00 -2.64 4.48
N SER A 103 5.13 -3.60 4.83
CA SER A 103 4.04 -4.07 3.95
C SER A 103 2.94 -3.01 3.82
N GLU A 104 3.21 -2.03 2.97
CA GLU A 104 2.26 -1.04 2.45
C GLU A 104 2.87 -0.32 1.26
N GLU A 105 2.25 -0.52 0.11
CA GLU A 105 2.73 -0.08 -1.19
C GLU A 105 1.64 0.60 -2.02
N LEU A 106 2.09 1.33 -3.05
CA LEU A 106 1.25 2.00 -4.01
C LEU A 106 2.01 2.17 -5.32
N CYS A 107 1.42 1.78 -6.44
CA CYS A 107 2.01 2.01 -7.76
C CYS A 107 1.29 3.15 -8.47
N ILE A 108 2.02 4.20 -8.87
CA ILE A 108 1.50 5.36 -9.61
C ILE A 108 2.38 5.60 -10.82
N ASN A 109 1.79 5.62 -12.02
CA ASN A 109 2.44 6.06 -13.26
C ASN A 109 3.85 5.47 -13.49
N GLY A 110 4.04 4.16 -13.27
CA GLY A 110 5.34 3.51 -13.47
C GLY A 110 6.28 3.54 -12.27
N VAL A 111 5.88 4.14 -11.15
CA VAL A 111 6.67 4.20 -9.92
C VAL A 111 5.97 3.45 -8.80
N LEU A 112 6.66 2.48 -8.23
CA LEU A 112 6.24 1.75 -7.04
C LEU A 112 6.76 2.47 -5.79
N TYR A 113 5.86 2.89 -4.93
CA TYR A 113 6.15 3.47 -3.62
C TYR A 113 5.87 2.47 -2.52
N TYR A 114 6.74 2.38 -1.52
CA TYR A 114 6.46 1.59 -0.32
C TYR A 114 7.01 2.27 0.93
N ARG A 115 6.35 2.02 2.06
CA ARG A 115 6.78 2.59 3.34
C ARG A 115 8.05 1.91 3.85
N ALA A 116 8.91 2.70 4.48
CA ALA A 116 10.11 2.19 5.12
C ALA A 116 10.41 2.94 6.41
N PHE A 117 11.31 2.36 7.20
CA PHE A 117 11.96 3.03 8.32
C PHE A 117 13.46 3.20 8.06
N ILE A 118 13.98 4.37 8.40
CA ILE A 118 15.39 4.75 8.24
C ILE A 118 15.98 5.21 9.58
N GLY A 119 17.24 5.63 9.53
CA GLY A 119 18.01 6.07 10.68
C GLY A 119 18.66 4.91 11.43
N THR A 120 19.63 5.22 12.30
CA THR A 120 20.44 4.22 13.02
C THR A 120 19.61 3.29 13.90
N LYS A 121 18.48 3.79 14.42
CA LYS A 121 17.53 3.02 15.24
C LYS A 121 16.33 2.50 14.45
N LEU A 122 16.27 2.72 13.14
CA LEU A 122 15.14 2.37 12.26
C LEU A 122 13.79 2.86 12.83
N ASN A 123 13.73 4.12 13.26
CA ASN A 123 12.57 4.73 13.92
C ASN A 123 12.00 5.94 13.15
N GLU A 124 12.74 6.45 12.17
CA GLU A 124 12.31 7.54 11.30
C GLU A 124 11.54 6.97 10.12
N SER A 125 10.39 7.55 9.80
CA SER A 125 9.58 7.13 8.66
C SER A 125 10.13 7.70 7.36
N ALA A 126 10.04 6.92 6.30
CA ALA A 126 10.33 7.36 4.95
C ALA A 126 9.50 6.58 3.93
N ILE A 127 9.56 7.02 2.68
CA ILE A 127 9.01 6.29 1.53
C ILE A 127 10.18 5.94 0.63
N MET A 128 10.24 4.70 0.18
CA MET A 128 11.09 4.32 -0.92
C MET A 128 10.28 4.38 -2.21
N SER A 129 10.88 4.89 -3.28
CA SER A 129 10.37 4.76 -4.64
C SER A 129 11.23 3.79 -5.43
N PHE A 130 10.58 3.05 -6.32
CA PHE A 130 11.19 2.16 -7.28
C PHE A 130 10.61 2.48 -8.66
N ASP A 131 11.43 3.01 -9.56
CA ASP A 131 11.04 3.23 -10.94
C ASP A 131 10.99 1.88 -11.66
N VAL A 132 9.80 1.46 -12.11
CA VAL A 132 9.58 0.11 -12.62
C VAL A 132 10.37 -0.14 -13.90
N ARG A 133 10.56 0.88 -14.75
CA ARG A 133 11.29 0.70 -16.01
C ARG A 133 12.79 0.61 -15.77
N SER A 134 13.36 1.64 -15.18
CA SER A 134 14.80 1.80 -14.96
C SER A 134 15.34 1.01 -13.77
N GLU A 135 14.46 0.48 -12.93
CA GLU A 135 14.77 -0.30 -11.72
C GLU A 135 15.57 0.45 -10.65
N LYS A 136 15.48 1.78 -10.66
CA LYS A 136 16.20 2.64 -9.71
C LYS A 136 15.39 2.85 -8.44
N PHE A 137 16.09 2.82 -7.32
CA PHE A 137 15.54 3.11 -6.00
C PHE A 137 15.94 4.49 -5.53
N ASP A 138 14.97 5.24 -4.99
CA ASP A 138 15.23 6.51 -4.32
C ASP A 138 14.55 6.56 -2.96
N LEU A 139 15.08 7.41 -2.09
CA LEU A 139 14.57 7.64 -0.73
C LEU A 139 13.89 9.00 -0.65
N ILE A 140 12.62 8.98 -0.27
CA ILE A 140 11.80 10.17 -0.06
C ILE A 140 11.58 10.35 1.43
N LYS A 141 12.14 11.43 1.99
CA LYS A 141 11.89 11.82 3.37
C LYS A 141 10.46 12.37 3.49
N VAL A 142 9.75 11.96 4.53
CA VAL A 142 8.39 12.44 4.79
C VAL A 142 8.40 13.59 5.81
N PRO A 143 7.44 14.54 5.75
CA PRO A 143 7.40 15.69 6.66
C PRO A 143 7.17 15.31 8.13
N CYS A 144 6.59 14.14 8.39
CA CYS A 144 6.36 13.65 9.73
C CYS A 144 6.35 12.12 9.80
N ASN A 145 6.72 11.59 10.97
CA ASN A 145 6.63 10.16 11.22
C ASN A 145 5.22 9.62 11.02
N PHE A 146 5.13 8.46 10.37
CA PHE A 146 3.86 7.79 10.14
C PHE A 146 3.18 7.43 11.46
N ARG A 147 1.88 7.68 11.51
CA ARG A 147 1.00 7.34 12.63
C ARG A 147 0.37 5.96 12.36
N SER A 148 -0.26 5.37 13.37
CA SER A 148 -0.86 4.02 13.28
C SER A 148 -1.86 3.84 12.13
N PHE A 149 -2.45 4.93 11.63
CA PHE A 149 -3.42 4.92 10.53
C PHE A 149 -2.90 5.65 9.29
N SER A 150 -1.61 5.99 9.21
CA SER A 150 -1.08 6.59 7.99
C SER A 150 -1.17 5.61 6.83
N LYS A 151 -1.64 6.08 5.67
CA LYS A 151 -1.72 5.30 4.43
C LYS A 151 -1.15 6.05 3.23
N LEU A 152 -0.41 5.34 2.38
CA LEU A 152 -0.09 5.82 1.03
C LEU A 152 -1.35 5.89 0.18
N ALA A 153 -1.47 6.92 -0.63
CA ALA A 153 -2.59 7.17 -1.52
C ALA A 153 -2.15 7.90 -2.79
N LYS A 154 -2.93 7.76 -3.85
CA LYS A 154 -2.83 8.63 -5.02
C LYS A 154 -3.86 9.75 -4.87
N TYR A 155 -3.43 10.99 -5.01
CA TYR A 155 -4.29 12.15 -4.99
C TYR A 155 -3.93 13.04 -6.18
N GLU A 156 -4.89 13.26 -7.09
CA GLU A 156 -4.70 14.07 -8.31
C GLU A 156 -3.45 13.65 -9.12
N GLY A 157 -3.20 12.35 -9.23
CA GLY A 157 -2.02 11.84 -9.97
C GLY A 157 -0.73 11.78 -9.16
N LYS A 158 -0.68 12.38 -7.97
CA LYS A 158 0.52 12.48 -7.13
C LYS A 158 0.50 11.50 -5.96
N LEU A 159 1.69 11.18 -5.46
CA LEU A 159 1.83 10.44 -4.20
C LEU A 159 1.35 11.31 -3.04
N ALA A 160 0.56 10.72 -2.16
CA ALA A 160 0.13 11.37 -0.93
C ALA A 160 0.14 10.41 0.26
N VAL A 161 0.21 10.99 1.45
CA VAL A 161 0.10 10.29 2.73
C VAL A 161 -1.14 10.81 3.45
N ILE A 162 -2.13 9.93 3.62
CA ILE A 162 -3.34 10.18 4.39
C ILE A 162 -3.09 9.82 5.85
N PHE A 163 -3.60 10.62 6.79
CA PHE A 163 -3.55 10.32 8.22
C PHE A 163 -4.64 11.08 8.99
N TYR A 164 -4.89 10.70 10.24
CA TYR A 164 -5.72 11.51 11.14
C TYR A 164 -4.89 12.62 11.79
N GLU A 165 -5.35 13.88 11.72
CA GLU A 165 -4.69 15.03 12.36
C GLU A 165 -4.62 14.89 13.88
N LYS A 166 -5.73 14.46 14.48
CA LYS A 166 -5.81 14.00 15.86
C LYS A 166 -6.62 12.71 15.89
N LYS A 167 -6.29 11.78 16.78
CA LYS A 167 -6.93 10.45 16.85
C LYS A 167 -8.45 10.48 17.01
N THR A 168 -9.02 11.62 17.41
CA THR A 168 -10.44 11.78 17.75
C THR A 168 -11.12 12.92 16.99
N SER A 169 -10.43 13.67 16.12
CA SER A 169 -10.99 14.91 15.58
C SER A 169 -11.91 14.72 14.37
N GLY A 170 -11.99 13.53 13.77
CA GLY A 170 -12.67 13.35 12.49
C GLY A 170 -12.05 14.18 11.35
N ILE A 171 -10.86 14.75 11.58
CA ILE A 171 -10.11 15.54 10.60
C ILE A 171 -9.02 14.64 10.01
N ILE A 172 -9.02 14.56 8.69
CA ILE A 172 -8.01 13.87 7.90
C ILE A 172 -7.01 14.92 7.41
N GLY A 173 -5.73 14.62 7.58
CA GLY A 173 -4.64 15.32 6.94
C GLY A 173 -4.15 14.54 5.72
N LEU A 174 -3.75 15.27 4.70
CA LEU A 174 -3.14 14.76 3.48
C LEU A 174 -1.85 15.53 3.23
N TRP A 175 -0.72 14.83 3.26
CA TRP A 175 0.55 15.34 2.74
C TRP A 175 0.68 14.90 1.29
N ILE A 176 0.81 15.84 0.35
CA ILE A 176 0.93 15.58 -1.08
C ILE A 176 2.36 15.87 -1.49
N LEU A 177 3.00 14.94 -2.18
CA LEU A 177 4.36 15.13 -2.70
C LEU A 177 4.29 15.98 -3.96
N GLU A 178 4.82 17.20 -3.89
CA GLU A 178 4.85 18.13 -5.02
C GLU A 178 6.08 17.91 -5.89
N ASP A 179 7.23 17.71 -5.25
CA ASP A 179 8.51 17.45 -5.90
C ASP A 179 9.33 16.44 -5.09
N ALA A 180 9.54 15.25 -5.66
CA ALA A 180 10.33 14.19 -5.04
C ALA A 180 11.82 14.54 -4.92
N SER A 181 12.37 15.23 -5.91
CA SER A 181 13.80 15.56 -6.00
C SER A 181 14.19 16.62 -4.98
N ASN A 182 13.32 17.60 -4.77
CA ASN A 182 13.51 18.66 -3.77
C ASN A 182 12.92 18.32 -2.39
N GLY A 183 12.18 17.21 -2.29
CA GLY A 183 11.53 16.80 -1.03
C GLY A 183 10.41 17.76 -0.60
N GLU A 184 9.72 18.37 -1.56
CA GLU A 184 8.68 19.35 -1.31
C GLU A 184 7.31 18.69 -1.12
N TRP A 185 6.64 19.08 -0.05
CA TRP A 185 5.32 18.56 0.32
C TRP A 185 4.35 19.69 0.61
N SER A 186 3.12 19.55 0.13
CA SER A 186 2.00 20.41 0.51
C SER A 186 1.05 19.67 1.47
N LYS A 187 0.33 20.42 2.32
CA LYS A 187 -0.61 19.85 3.28
C LYS A 187 -2.03 20.33 3.01
N LYS A 188 -2.97 19.40 2.91
CA LYS A 188 -4.41 19.67 2.92
C LYS A 188 -5.06 18.99 4.13
N THR A 189 -6.18 19.55 4.60
CA THR A 189 -6.99 18.97 5.66
C THR A 189 -8.45 18.92 5.26
N PHE A 190 -9.13 17.85 5.66
CA PHE A 190 -10.54 17.61 5.36
C PHE A 190 -11.26 17.24 6.64
N ALA A 191 -12.37 17.92 6.93
CA ALA A 191 -13.25 17.56 8.03
C ALA A 191 -14.32 16.59 7.52
N LEU A 192 -14.45 15.42 8.16
CA LEU A 192 -15.47 14.44 7.78
C LEU A 192 -16.84 14.84 8.36
N PRO A 193 -17.83 15.25 7.53
CA PRO A 193 -19.08 15.85 8.00
C PRO A 193 -19.88 14.99 8.99
N ASN A 194 -19.93 13.66 8.82
CA ASN A 194 -20.73 12.76 9.68
C ASN A 194 -19.98 12.12 10.86
N LEU A 195 -18.65 12.32 10.96
CA LEU A 195 -17.83 11.78 12.06
C LEU A 195 -17.52 12.85 13.13
N ALA A 196 -17.62 14.14 12.77
CA ALA A 196 -17.58 15.23 13.72
C ALA A 196 -18.84 15.28 14.62
N ALA A 197 -20.00 14.87 14.09
CA ALA A 197 -21.27 14.82 14.82
C ALA A 197 -21.43 13.58 15.73
N SER A 198 -20.72 12.48 15.46
CA SER A 198 -20.71 11.27 16.30
C SER A 198 -19.62 11.35 17.40
N SER A 199 -19.56 12.46 18.11
CA SER A 199 -18.62 12.67 19.23
C SER A 199 -18.87 11.72 20.42
N THR A 200 -19.98 10.98 20.41
CA THR A 200 -20.37 10.08 21.50
C THR A 200 -19.69 8.71 21.49
N ASN A 201 -18.96 8.30 20.43
CA ASN A 201 -18.30 7.00 20.44
C ASN A 201 -16.93 6.96 19.73
N SER A 202 -15.93 7.60 20.36
CA SER A 202 -14.52 7.61 19.96
C SER A 202 -13.88 6.22 19.74
N ARG A 203 -14.53 5.14 20.17
CA ARG A 203 -14.11 3.76 19.94
C ARG A 203 -14.31 3.31 18.49
N ILE A 204 -15.32 3.82 17.78
CA ILE A 204 -15.64 3.41 16.41
C ILE A 204 -14.57 3.88 15.42
N LEU A 205 -14.08 5.12 15.57
CA LEU A 205 -12.99 5.67 14.75
C LEU A 205 -11.68 4.89 14.89
N LYS A 206 -11.38 4.38 16.10
CA LYS A 206 -10.19 3.56 16.35
C LYS A 206 -10.21 2.23 15.59
N LEU A 207 -11.39 1.78 15.20
CA LEU A 207 -11.59 0.51 14.53
C LEU A 207 -11.71 0.67 13.03
N GLN A 208 -11.64 1.88 12.46
CA GLN A 208 -11.67 2.05 11.00
C GLN A 208 -10.26 2.13 10.42
N LYS A 209 -10.03 1.41 9.32
CA LYS A 209 -8.82 1.51 8.53
C LYS A 209 -9.13 2.27 7.24
N PHE A 210 -8.22 3.15 6.84
CA PHE A 210 -8.23 3.73 5.50
C PHE A 210 -7.97 2.63 4.47
N ARG A 211 -8.72 2.71 3.37
CA ARG A 211 -8.46 2.08 2.09
C ARG A 211 -8.65 3.15 1.03
N THR A 212 -7.75 3.23 0.08
CA THR A 212 -7.92 4.09 -1.09
C THR A 212 -8.56 3.25 -2.19
N THR A 213 -9.55 3.80 -2.87
CA THR A 213 -10.05 3.20 -4.12
C THR A 213 -9.12 3.55 -5.27
N ASP A 214 -9.56 3.27 -6.49
CA ASP A 214 -8.78 3.45 -7.69
C ASP A 214 -8.04 4.79 -7.76
N ALA A 215 -7.07 4.77 -8.65
CA ALA A 215 -6.08 5.80 -8.84
C ALA A 215 -6.70 7.17 -9.25
N ASP A 216 -7.95 7.21 -9.71
CA ASP A 216 -8.46 8.34 -10.50
C ASP A 216 -9.60 9.09 -9.80
N THR A 217 -10.34 8.42 -8.92
CA THR A 217 -11.50 9.00 -8.22
C THR A 217 -11.12 9.88 -7.02
N CYS A 218 -9.90 9.79 -6.49
CA CYS A 218 -9.49 10.45 -5.23
C CYS A 218 -10.43 10.11 -4.05
N GLU A 219 -11.09 8.96 -4.13
CA GLU A 219 -12.01 8.48 -3.11
C GLU A 219 -11.27 7.70 -2.03
N ILE A 220 -11.66 7.93 -0.77
CA ILE A 220 -11.18 7.19 0.39
C ILE A 220 -12.33 6.36 0.93
N ILE A 221 -12.11 5.05 1.05
CA ILE A 221 -13.00 4.15 1.77
C ILE A 221 -12.50 3.96 3.20
N PHE A 222 -13.38 4.19 4.16
CA PHE A 222 -13.24 3.77 5.54
C PHE A 222 -13.94 2.44 5.70
N THR A 223 -13.16 1.41 6.02
CA THR A 223 -13.70 0.09 6.34
C THR A 223 -13.48 -0.21 7.83
N PRO A 224 -14.44 -0.88 8.48
CA PRO A 224 -14.20 -1.46 9.80
C PRO A 224 -13.00 -2.42 9.78
N SER A 225 -12.28 -2.49 10.88
CA SER A 225 -11.21 -3.47 11.14
C SER A 225 -11.77 -4.81 11.58
N TYR A 226 -13.02 -4.80 12.06
CA TYR A 226 -13.73 -5.98 12.54
C TYR A 226 -15.16 -5.99 11.99
N ALA A 227 -15.55 -7.17 11.57
CA ALA A 227 -16.93 -7.59 11.44
C ALA A 227 -17.65 -7.39 12.78
N HIS A 228 -18.60 -6.48 12.88
CA HIS A 228 -19.47 -6.41 14.05
C HIS A 228 -20.80 -5.77 13.65
N SER A 229 -21.91 -6.19 14.26
CA SER A 229 -23.25 -5.67 13.98
C SER A 229 -23.36 -4.15 14.18
N SER A 230 -22.58 -3.58 15.10
CA SER A 230 -22.47 -2.13 15.33
C SER A 230 -21.51 -1.38 14.39
N LEU A 231 -20.76 -2.10 13.55
CA LEU A 231 -19.79 -1.56 12.57
C LEU A 231 -20.17 -1.98 11.14
N SER A 232 -21.46 -1.92 10.81
CA SER A 232 -22.03 -2.46 9.58
C SER A 232 -21.85 -1.59 8.34
N SER A 233 -21.07 -0.50 8.39
CA SER A 233 -20.98 0.43 7.26
C SER A 233 -19.57 0.75 6.79
N ALA A 234 -19.36 0.70 5.47
CA ALA A 234 -18.25 1.37 4.80
C ALA A 234 -18.63 2.83 4.54
N ILE A 235 -17.67 3.75 4.70
CA ILE A 235 -17.85 5.17 4.42
C ILE A 235 -16.96 5.52 3.24
N TYR A 236 -17.51 6.15 2.21
CA TYR A 236 -16.79 6.66 1.06
C TYR A 236 -16.69 8.17 1.21
N CYS A 237 -15.50 8.70 1.05
CA CYS A 237 -15.23 10.13 1.10
C CYS A 237 -14.61 10.54 -0.23
N ASP A 238 -15.31 11.38 -0.98
CA ASP A 238 -14.76 12.11 -2.11
C ASP A 238 -14.02 13.32 -1.55
N LEU A 239 -12.70 13.31 -1.65
CA LEU A 239 -11.87 14.40 -1.15
C LEU A 239 -11.96 15.68 -1.99
N LYS A 240 -12.33 15.60 -3.27
CA LYS A 240 -12.43 16.78 -4.14
C LYS A 240 -13.68 17.58 -3.80
N GLU A 241 -14.80 16.87 -3.70
CA GLU A 241 -16.10 17.47 -3.44
C GLU A 241 -16.44 17.57 -1.95
N ASN A 242 -15.58 17.00 -1.10
CA ASN A 242 -15.82 16.83 0.34
C ASN A 242 -17.17 16.15 0.63
N LYS A 243 -17.57 15.21 -0.22
CA LYS A 243 -18.85 14.49 -0.13
C LYS A 243 -18.64 13.14 0.53
N VAL A 244 -19.52 12.81 1.47
CA VAL A 244 -19.47 11.51 2.18
C VAL A 244 -20.69 10.68 1.81
N ARG A 245 -20.46 9.44 1.38
CA ARG A 245 -21.51 8.44 1.14
C ARG A 245 -21.31 7.28 2.12
N LYS A 246 -22.39 6.81 2.74
CA LYS A 246 -22.36 5.68 3.68
C LYS A 246 -23.05 4.49 3.04
N PHE A 247 -22.36 3.36 2.98
CA PHE A 247 -22.94 2.09 2.55
C PHE A 247 -23.06 1.18 3.76
N VAL A 248 -24.30 0.84 4.12
CA VAL A 248 -24.59 -0.15 5.15
C VAL A 248 -24.65 -1.52 4.48
N LYS A 249 -23.86 -2.47 4.96
CA LYS A 249 -23.88 -3.85 4.49
C LYS A 249 -24.75 -4.68 5.44
N GLU A 250 -25.80 -5.30 4.91
CA GLU A 250 -26.70 -6.19 5.64
C GLU A 250 -26.06 -7.58 5.84
N GLY A 251 -26.36 -8.25 6.97
CA GLY A 251 -26.05 -9.68 7.17
C GLY A 251 -24.77 -10.05 7.94
N TRP A 252 -24.18 -9.17 8.76
CA TRP A 252 -23.07 -9.58 9.64
C TRP A 252 -23.56 -10.33 10.89
N THR A 253 -22.94 -11.46 11.22
CA THR A 253 -23.08 -12.16 12.51
C THR A 253 -22.39 -11.39 13.64
N GLU A 254 -22.83 -11.54 14.90
CA GLU A 254 -22.31 -10.86 16.12
C GLU A 254 -20.83 -11.16 16.49
N ASN A 255 -20.08 -11.82 15.62
CA ASN A 255 -18.72 -12.26 15.89
C ASN A 255 -17.68 -11.24 15.41
N TYR A 256 -16.74 -10.89 16.29
CA TYR A 256 -15.55 -10.08 15.97
C TYR A 256 -14.56 -10.83 15.07
N LEU A 257 -14.88 -10.95 13.78
CA LEU A 257 -13.96 -11.49 12.80
C LEU A 257 -13.08 -10.36 12.23
N PRO A 258 -11.74 -10.54 12.17
CA PRO A 258 -10.87 -9.60 11.47
C PRO A 258 -11.27 -9.54 9.99
N CYS A 259 -11.61 -8.36 9.50
CA CYS A 259 -11.89 -8.16 8.08
C CYS A 259 -10.65 -7.63 7.35
N ASN A 260 -10.12 -8.45 6.44
CA ASN A 260 -9.16 -8.03 5.43
C ASN A 260 -9.95 -7.75 4.15
N ALA A 261 -10.33 -6.49 3.96
CA ALA A 261 -10.84 -6.00 2.69
C ALA A 261 -9.71 -5.21 2.02
N ASP A 262 -9.38 -5.55 0.78
CA ASP A 262 -8.46 -4.78 -0.06
C ASP A 262 -9.22 -4.29 -1.30
N SER A 263 -8.87 -3.09 -1.78
CA SER A 263 -9.51 -2.49 -2.94
C SER A 263 -9.03 -3.18 -4.22
N VAL A 264 -10.00 -3.59 -5.03
CA VAL A 264 -9.76 -4.07 -6.40
C VAL A 264 -9.98 -2.88 -7.32
N SER A 265 -9.02 -2.60 -8.20
CA SER A 265 -9.11 -1.53 -9.19
C SER A 265 -10.28 -1.79 -10.13
N SER A 266 -10.92 -0.72 -10.61
CA SER A 266 -11.91 -0.76 -11.71
C SER A 266 -11.25 -1.04 -13.07
N THR A 267 -9.92 -0.92 -13.16
CA THR A 267 -9.17 -1.16 -14.40
C THR A 267 -9.20 -2.64 -14.78
N GLN A 268 -9.95 -2.94 -15.85
CA GLN A 268 -10.01 -4.26 -16.46
C GLN A 268 -8.76 -4.50 -17.30
N VAL A 269 -8.09 -5.62 -17.08
CA VAL A 269 -6.99 -6.08 -17.95
C VAL A 269 -7.42 -7.38 -18.61
N GLU A 270 -7.95 -7.24 -19.82
CA GLU A 270 -8.48 -8.35 -20.63
C GLU A 270 -7.36 -9.15 -21.30
N ASN A 271 -6.25 -8.50 -21.64
CA ASN A 271 -5.11 -9.10 -22.34
C ASN A 271 -3.87 -9.09 -21.46
N VAL A 272 -3.72 -10.11 -20.62
CA VAL A 272 -2.41 -10.49 -20.11
C VAL A 272 -1.98 -11.69 -20.92
N MET A 273 -1.15 -11.51 -21.96
CA MET A 273 -0.59 -12.61 -22.77
C MET A 273 0.31 -13.58 -21.95
N PHE A 274 0.37 -13.39 -20.63
CA PHE A 274 1.37 -13.94 -19.73
C PHE A 274 0.77 -14.73 -18.54
N LEU A 275 -0.56 -14.88 -18.48
CA LEU A 275 -1.29 -15.65 -17.45
C LEU A 275 -2.04 -16.86 -18.03
#